data_AF-A0A8H7N8B8-F1
#
_entry.id   AF-A0A8H7N8B8-F1
#
_cell.length_a   1.000
_cell.length_b   1.000
_cell.length_c   1.000
_cell.angle_alpha   90.00
_cell.angle_beta   90.00
_cell.angle_gamma   90.00
#
_symmetry.space_group_name_H-M   'P 1'
#
loop_
_entity.id
_entity.type
_entity.pdbx_description
1 polymer ?
#
loop_
_entity_poly.entity_id
_entity_poly.type
_entity_poly.pdbx_seq_one_letter_code
_entity_poly.pdbx_strand_id
1 'polypeptide(L)'
;MKALAILLLASLAACKPTLYMIRHGEKPDDGSVGLSPEGEQRAQCLRTVFGSSSQYNIGYVIAQEYKESGKRKRPYDSVAPVASDLGLEVDTSCDRDDSKCVKKLIKNYDGDGNILLCWQHGQMNNILEALGAEDIENYPEDRYDVIWTVPSPYDEITAETSENCPGLDS
;
A
#
# COMPACT_ATOMS: atom_id res chain seq x y z
N MET A 1 -20.13 -11.77 54.70
CA MET A 1 -19.49 -12.34 53.49
C MET A 1 -19.24 -11.18 52.53
N LYS A 2 -17.98 -10.84 52.23
CA LYS A 2 -17.64 -9.79 51.26
C LYS A 2 -17.32 -10.47 49.93
N ALA A 3 -18.17 -10.27 48.92
CA ALA A 3 -17.91 -10.73 47.57
C ALA A 3 -16.80 -9.85 46.96
N LEU A 4 -15.70 -10.47 46.57
CA LEU A 4 -14.60 -9.81 45.86
C LEU A 4 -14.93 -9.87 44.37
N ALA A 5 -15.30 -8.73 43.78
CA ALA A 5 -15.50 -8.62 42.34
C ALA A 5 -14.13 -8.56 41.66
N ILE A 6 -13.78 -9.60 40.90
CA ILE A 6 -12.58 -9.64 40.08
C ILE A 6 -12.92 -8.97 38.74
N LEU A 7 -12.40 -7.76 38.51
CA LEU A 7 -12.42 -7.13 37.20
C LEU A 7 -11.38 -7.82 36.31
N LEU A 8 -11.82 -8.62 35.35
CA LEU A 8 -10.97 -9.10 34.25
C LEU A 8 -10.73 -7.93 33.27
N LEU A 9 -9.55 -7.31 33.37
CA LEU A 9 -9.03 -6.46 32.31
C LEU A 9 -8.55 -7.36 31.17
N ALA A 10 -9.40 -7.56 30.16
CA ALA A 10 -8.95 -8.14 28.90
C ALA A 10 -8.00 -7.15 28.22
N SER A 11 -6.72 -7.47 28.14
CA SER A 11 -5.78 -6.76 27.29
C SER A 11 -6.18 -7.01 25.83
N LEU A 12 -6.83 -6.02 25.19
CA LEU A 12 -6.94 -5.99 23.75
C LEU A 12 -5.52 -5.85 23.20
N ALA A 13 -4.94 -6.96 22.72
CA ALA A 13 -3.78 -6.85 21.86
C ALA A 13 -4.24 -6.07 20.63
N ALA A 14 -3.76 -4.83 20.49
CA ALA A 14 -3.98 -4.07 19.27
C ALA A 14 -3.36 -4.88 18.12
N CYS A 15 -4.21 -5.39 17.24
CA CYS A 15 -3.73 -6.07 16.05
C CYS A 15 -2.93 -5.04 15.25
N LYS A 16 -1.64 -5.32 15.00
CA LYS A 16 -0.82 -4.44 14.17
C LYS A 16 -1.39 -4.44 12.74
N PRO A 17 -1.29 -3.31 12.03
CA PRO A 17 -1.85 -3.19 10.69
C PRO A 17 -1.19 -4.21 9.75
N THR A 18 -1.93 -4.64 8.74
CA THR A 18 -1.36 -5.32 7.58
C THR A 18 -0.91 -4.26 6.56
N LEU A 19 0.23 -4.50 5.92
CA LEU A 19 0.71 -3.71 4.79
C LEU A 19 0.26 -4.40 3.49
N TYR A 20 -0.43 -3.65 2.64
CA TYR A 20 -0.75 -4.04 1.27
C TYR A 20 0.10 -3.20 0.32
N MET A 21 0.91 -3.84 -0.50
CA MET A 21 1.80 -3.16 -1.45
C MET A 21 1.34 -3.42 -2.87
N ILE A 22 1.22 -2.34 -3.65
CA ILE A 22 0.93 -2.36 -5.07
C ILE A 22 1.96 -1.52 -5.84
N ARG A 23 2.13 -1.83 -7.12
CA ARG A 23 2.83 -0.95 -8.06
C ARG A 23 1.88 0.18 -8.49
N HIS A 24 2.45 1.27 -9.00
CA HIS A 24 1.67 2.24 -9.76
C HIS A 24 1.02 1.62 -11.01
N GLY A 25 -0.10 2.19 -11.49
CA GLY A 25 -0.77 1.79 -12.72
C GLY A 25 0.02 2.05 -14.01
N GLU A 26 -0.55 1.68 -15.15
CA GLU A 26 0.09 1.60 -16.45
C GLU A 26 0.74 2.93 -16.88
N LYS A 27 1.86 2.82 -17.60
CA LYS A 27 2.63 3.95 -18.09
C LYS A 27 2.25 4.24 -19.54
N PRO A 28 2.28 5.52 -19.99
CA PRO A 28 2.22 5.83 -21.42
C PRO A 28 3.39 5.20 -22.18
N ASP A 29 3.14 4.67 -23.38
CA ASP A 29 4.16 4.03 -24.23
C ASP A 29 5.28 4.99 -24.64
N ASP A 30 4.95 6.28 -24.78
CA ASP A 30 5.89 7.34 -25.12
C ASP A 30 6.74 7.81 -23.92
N GLY A 31 6.53 7.23 -22.74
CA GLY A 31 7.24 7.55 -21.52
C GLY A 31 6.83 8.89 -20.89
N SER A 32 5.76 9.52 -21.37
CA SER A 32 5.23 10.76 -20.80
C SER A 32 4.83 10.60 -19.32
N VAL A 33 4.76 11.73 -18.62
CA VAL A 33 4.49 11.81 -17.18
C VAL A 33 3.05 11.41 -16.88
N GLY A 34 2.82 10.77 -15.73
CA GLY A 34 1.49 10.35 -15.29
C GLY A 34 1.11 8.96 -15.79
N LEU A 35 -0.14 8.57 -15.54
CA LEU A 35 -0.69 7.29 -15.95
C LEU A 35 -1.10 7.33 -17.43
N SER A 36 -1.10 6.16 -18.08
CA SER A 36 -1.79 6.01 -19.36
C SER A 36 -3.31 6.04 -19.16
N PRO A 37 -4.12 6.13 -20.23
CA PRO A 37 -5.59 5.98 -20.11
C PRO A 37 -6.01 4.65 -19.46
N GLU A 38 -5.22 3.60 -19.62
CA GLU A 38 -5.41 2.30 -18.95
C GLU A 38 -5.08 2.41 -17.45
N GLY A 39 -3.96 3.05 -17.10
CA GLY A 39 -3.59 3.29 -15.72
C GLY A 39 -4.58 4.15 -14.95
N GLU A 40 -5.19 5.13 -15.62
CA GLU A 40 -6.30 5.91 -15.05
C GLU A 40 -7.54 5.05 -14.80
N GLN A 41 -7.86 4.09 -15.70
CA GLN A 41 -8.94 3.13 -15.47
C GLN A 41 -8.63 2.23 -14.27
N ARG A 42 -7.38 1.76 -14.14
CA ARG A 42 -6.93 1.01 -12.96
C ARG A 42 -7.10 1.83 -11.69
N ALA A 43 -6.64 3.08 -11.67
CA ALA A 43 -6.80 3.98 -10.52
C ALA A 43 -8.27 4.14 -10.10
N GLN A 44 -9.22 4.17 -11.05
CA GLN A 44 -10.64 4.18 -10.73
C GLN A 44 -11.14 2.82 -10.22
N CYS A 45 -10.68 1.71 -10.80
CA CYS A 45 -11.00 0.37 -10.32
C CYS A 45 -10.55 0.16 -8.86
N LEU A 46 -9.35 0.64 -8.49
CA LEU A 46 -8.79 0.50 -7.15
C LEU A 46 -9.68 1.04 -6.03
N ARG A 47 -10.57 2.00 -6.34
CA ARG A 47 -11.58 2.51 -5.41
C ARG A 47 -12.56 1.43 -4.95
N THR A 48 -12.82 0.45 -5.80
CA THR A 48 -13.66 -0.72 -5.49
C THR A 48 -12.89 -1.81 -4.76
N VAL A 49 -11.60 -1.96 -5.08
CA VAL A 49 -10.70 -2.94 -4.46
C VAL A 49 -10.42 -2.57 -3.01
N PHE A 50 -10.00 -1.32 -2.76
CA PHE A 50 -9.55 -0.81 -1.47
C PHE A 50 -10.54 0.15 -0.80
N GLY A 51 -11.78 0.24 -1.29
CA GLY A 51 -12.80 1.15 -0.77
C GLY A 51 -13.24 0.82 0.66
N SER A 52 -14.11 1.69 1.22
CA SER A 52 -14.56 1.62 2.63
C SER A 52 -15.30 0.32 3.01
N SER A 53 -15.85 -0.39 2.03
CA SER A 53 -16.51 -1.69 2.22
C SER A 53 -15.59 -2.89 1.94
N SER A 54 -14.33 -2.65 1.59
CA SER A 54 -13.37 -3.72 1.30
C SER A 54 -12.89 -4.42 2.56
N GLN A 55 -12.47 -5.68 2.41
CA GLN A 55 -11.81 -6.43 3.48
C GLN A 55 -10.46 -5.82 3.90
N TYR A 56 -9.87 -4.99 3.04
CA TYR A 56 -8.56 -4.40 3.27
C TYR A 56 -8.59 -3.34 4.37
N ASN A 57 -9.73 -2.69 4.63
CA ASN A 57 -9.90 -1.72 5.73
C ASN A 57 -8.75 -0.69 5.81
N ILE A 58 -8.50 0.04 4.71
CA ILE A 58 -7.35 0.95 4.60
C ILE A 58 -7.56 2.19 5.48
N GLY A 59 -6.59 2.47 6.34
CA GLY A 59 -6.54 3.64 7.23
C GLY A 59 -5.34 4.55 6.99
N TYR A 60 -4.37 4.13 6.17
CA TYR A 60 -3.21 4.94 5.81
C TYR A 60 -2.75 4.63 4.39
N VAL A 61 -2.55 5.67 3.58
CA VAL A 61 -2.13 5.54 2.19
C VAL A 61 -0.76 6.20 2.04
N ILE A 62 0.23 5.43 1.60
CA ILE A 62 1.59 5.88 1.36
C ILE A 62 1.87 5.77 -0.15
N ALA A 63 2.43 6.81 -0.75
CA ALA A 63 2.92 6.76 -2.12
C ALA A 63 4.29 7.43 -2.26
N GLN A 64 4.97 7.12 -3.35
CA GLN A 64 6.27 7.70 -3.66
C GLN A 64 6.24 9.23 -3.78
N GLU A 65 7.23 9.91 -3.19
CA GLU A 65 7.47 11.32 -3.47
C GLU A 65 7.65 11.55 -4.98
N TYR A 66 7.02 12.60 -5.49
CA TYR A 66 7.13 13.04 -6.87
C TYR A 66 7.71 14.45 -6.96
N LYS A 67 8.32 14.77 -8.11
CA LYS A 67 8.97 16.06 -8.33
C LYS A 67 7.97 17.07 -8.90
N GLU A 68 8.22 18.36 -8.75
CA GLU A 68 7.37 19.44 -9.29
C GLU A 68 7.12 19.31 -10.80
N SER A 69 8.09 18.77 -11.54
CA SER A 69 7.96 18.41 -12.97
C SER A 69 6.92 17.32 -13.28
N GLY A 70 6.28 16.74 -12.27
CA GLY A 70 5.41 15.57 -12.36
C GLY A 70 6.15 14.23 -12.54
N LYS A 71 7.47 14.25 -12.74
CA LYS A 71 8.27 13.00 -12.70
C LYS A 71 7.98 12.27 -11.40
N ARG A 72 7.83 10.94 -11.48
CA ARG A 72 7.55 10.03 -10.36
C ARG A 72 6.12 10.11 -9.78
N LYS A 73 5.17 10.81 -10.41
CA LYS A 73 3.80 11.00 -9.88
C LYS A 73 2.87 9.78 -9.95
N ARG A 74 3.15 8.81 -10.81
CA ARG A 74 2.25 7.64 -11.05
C ARG A 74 1.80 6.89 -9.79
N PRO A 75 2.67 6.62 -8.78
CA PRO A 75 2.22 5.97 -7.55
C PRO A 75 1.16 6.80 -6.81
N TYR A 76 1.36 8.11 -6.71
CA TYR A 76 0.33 9.00 -6.15
C TYR A 76 -0.95 8.98 -6.98
N ASP A 77 -0.84 9.13 -8.31
CA ASP A 77 -2.01 9.20 -9.19
C ASP A 77 -2.85 7.90 -9.12
N SER A 78 -2.21 6.76 -8.88
CA SER A 78 -2.88 5.45 -8.78
C SER A 78 -3.78 5.35 -7.55
N VAL A 79 -3.36 5.91 -6.40
CA VAL A 79 -4.07 5.75 -5.13
C VAL A 79 -4.79 7.01 -4.65
N ALA A 80 -4.57 8.16 -5.28
CA ALA A 80 -5.26 9.40 -4.93
C ALA A 80 -6.80 9.28 -4.96
N PRO A 81 -7.43 8.60 -5.94
CA PRO A 81 -8.88 8.40 -5.92
C PRO A 81 -9.35 7.53 -4.74
N VAL A 82 -8.57 6.52 -4.35
CA VAL A 82 -8.86 5.65 -3.19
C VAL A 82 -8.81 6.47 -1.91
N ALA A 83 -7.72 7.21 -1.69
CA ALA A 83 -7.55 8.04 -0.51
C ALA A 83 -8.66 9.09 -0.40
N SER A 84 -9.03 9.73 -1.51
CA SER A 84 -10.13 10.69 -1.57
C SER A 84 -11.47 10.08 -1.13
N ASP A 85 -11.81 8.88 -1.60
CA ASP A 85 -13.06 8.21 -1.23
C ASP A 85 -13.10 7.79 0.24
N LEU A 86 -11.94 7.47 0.82
CA LEU A 86 -11.79 7.10 2.22
C LEU A 86 -11.68 8.33 3.15
N GLY A 87 -11.55 9.54 2.61
CA GLY A 87 -11.30 10.75 3.39
C GLY A 87 -9.89 10.78 4.01
N LEU A 88 -8.92 10.12 3.37
CA LEU A 88 -7.52 10.03 3.78
C LEU A 88 -6.64 10.94 2.92
N GLU A 89 -5.49 11.35 3.46
CA GLU A 89 -4.41 11.93 2.67
C GLU A 89 -3.47 10.84 2.14
N VAL A 90 -2.81 11.12 1.02
CA VAL A 90 -1.71 10.29 0.51
C VAL A 90 -0.40 10.84 1.05
N ASP A 91 0.29 10.07 1.90
CA ASP A 91 1.60 10.44 2.40
C ASP A 91 2.66 10.19 1.33
N THR A 92 3.25 11.28 0.84
CA THR A 92 4.33 11.26 -0.17
C THR A 92 5.66 11.77 0.39
N SER A 93 5.90 11.63 1.69
CA SER A 93 7.07 12.21 2.37
C SER A 93 8.39 11.47 2.12
N CYS A 94 8.35 10.24 1.59
CA CYS A 94 9.55 9.44 1.34
C CYS A 94 9.93 9.44 -0.16
N ASP A 95 11.20 9.75 -0.45
CA ASP A 95 11.76 9.62 -1.80
C ASP A 95 11.79 8.14 -2.24
N ARG A 96 11.69 7.91 -3.55
CA ARG A 96 11.76 6.61 -4.23
C ARG A 96 12.82 5.66 -3.65
N ASP A 97 14.00 6.19 -3.36
CA ASP A 97 15.17 5.39 -3.00
C ASP A 97 15.40 5.35 -1.46
N ASP A 98 14.49 5.90 -0.65
CA ASP A 98 14.58 5.95 0.83
C ASP A 98 13.66 4.92 1.52
N SER A 99 14.01 3.64 1.40
CA SER A 99 13.28 2.55 2.06
C SER A 99 13.30 2.65 3.60
N LYS A 100 14.30 3.32 4.19
CA LYS A 100 14.37 3.55 5.63
C LYS A 100 13.33 4.55 6.11
N CYS A 101 13.02 5.57 5.31
CA CYS A 101 11.90 6.48 5.56
C CYS A 101 10.58 5.68 5.56
N VAL A 102 10.34 4.89 4.51
CA VAL A 102 9.12 4.08 4.38
C VAL A 102 8.96 3.10 5.56
N LYS A 103 10.03 2.41 5.95
CA LYS A 103 10.06 1.54 7.15
C LYS A 103 9.59 2.28 8.39
N LYS A 104 10.05 3.52 8.61
CA LYS A 104 9.67 4.32 9.79
C LYS A 104 8.18 4.65 9.77
N LEU A 105 7.63 5.07 8.62
CA LEU A 105 6.20 5.34 8.49
C LEU A 105 5.37 4.10 8.87
N ILE A 106 5.72 2.94 8.31
CA ILE A 106 5.00 1.67 8.55
C ILE A 106 5.10 1.21 10.02
N LYS A 107 6.30 1.27 10.61
CA LYS A 107 6.51 0.80 12.00
C LYS A 107 5.92 1.75 13.04
N ASN A 108 5.83 3.04 12.73
CA ASN A 108 5.30 4.06 13.64
C ASN A 108 3.79 4.29 13.49
N TYR A 109 3.15 3.75 12.44
CA TYR A 109 1.71 3.87 12.29
C TYR A 109 0.97 3.13 13.41
N ASP A 110 0.14 3.86 14.13
CA ASP A 110 -0.66 3.42 15.28
C ASP A 110 -2.16 3.76 15.14
N GLY A 111 -2.58 4.20 13.95
CA GLY A 111 -3.97 4.47 13.61
C GLY A 111 -4.80 3.21 13.36
N ASP A 112 -6.10 3.40 13.20
CA ASP A 112 -7.04 2.33 12.88
C ASP A 112 -6.95 1.93 11.40
N GLY A 113 -7.04 0.62 11.13
CA GLY A 113 -7.02 0.09 9.77
C GLY A 113 -5.62 -0.29 9.28
N ASN A 114 -5.54 -0.63 8.00
CA ASN A 114 -4.35 -1.18 7.35
C ASN A 114 -3.66 -0.14 6.45
N ILE A 115 -2.46 -0.47 6.01
CA ILE A 115 -1.63 0.42 5.19
C ILE A 115 -1.74 0.00 3.73
N LEU A 116 -2.07 0.93 2.84
CA LEU A 116 -1.91 0.78 1.39
C LEU A 116 -0.66 1.54 0.95
N LEU A 117 0.31 0.85 0.37
CA LEU A 117 1.53 1.42 -0.18
C LEU A 117 1.56 1.25 -1.69
N CYS A 118 1.71 2.35 -2.43
CA CYS A 118 1.90 2.34 -3.88
C CYS A 118 3.28 2.86 -4.26
N TRP A 119 4.04 2.09 -5.05
CA TRP A 119 5.43 2.42 -5.35
C TRP A 119 5.86 2.08 -6.79
N GLN A 120 7.10 2.41 -7.13
CA GLN A 120 7.76 1.89 -8.32
C GLN A 120 8.23 0.44 -8.07
N HIS A 121 7.82 -0.50 -8.93
CA HIS A 121 8.13 -1.94 -8.81
C HIS A 121 9.60 -2.24 -8.49
N GLY A 122 10.55 -1.64 -9.21
CA GLY A 122 11.98 -1.89 -9.01
C GLY A 122 12.58 -1.40 -7.68
N GLN A 123 11.76 -0.89 -6.76
CA GLN A 123 12.17 -0.51 -5.40
C GLN A 123 11.32 -1.20 -4.31
N MET A 124 10.34 -2.03 -4.69
CA MET A 124 9.45 -2.68 -3.72
C MET A 124 10.21 -3.66 -2.82
N ASN A 125 11.15 -4.43 -3.38
CA ASN A 125 11.99 -5.36 -2.61
C ASN A 125 12.86 -4.61 -1.58
N ASN A 126 13.43 -3.46 -1.95
CA ASN A 126 14.23 -2.65 -1.03
C ASN A 126 13.43 -2.17 0.19
N ILE A 127 12.12 -1.94 0.03
CA ILE A 127 11.21 -1.59 1.15
C ILE A 127 11.02 -2.80 2.06
N LEU A 128 10.77 -3.98 1.51
CA LEU A 128 10.57 -5.20 2.29
C LEU A 128 11.86 -5.66 2.99
N GLU A 129 13.01 -5.62 2.32
CA GLU A 129 14.32 -5.88 2.94
C GLU A 129 14.57 -4.92 4.12
N ALA A 130 14.23 -3.65 3.96
CA ALA A 130 14.33 -2.69 5.05
C ALA A 130 13.39 -3.06 6.22
N LEU A 131 12.22 -3.63 5.95
CA LEU A 131 11.27 -4.09 6.96
C LEU A 131 11.72 -5.38 7.69
N GLY A 132 12.61 -6.16 7.06
CA GLY A 132 13.24 -7.34 7.63
C GLY A 132 13.01 -8.63 6.84
N ALA A 133 12.37 -8.55 5.68
CA ALA A 133 12.15 -9.72 4.83
C ALA A 133 13.44 -10.15 4.12
N GLU A 134 13.59 -11.45 3.96
CA GLU A 134 14.74 -12.10 3.32
C GLU A 134 14.26 -12.92 2.11
N ASP A 135 15.15 -13.22 1.16
CA ASP A 135 14.89 -14.08 -0.01
C ASP A 135 13.62 -13.73 -0.83
N ILE A 136 13.40 -12.43 -1.05
CA ILE A 136 12.20 -11.91 -1.72
C ILE A 136 12.37 -11.95 -3.24
N GLU A 137 11.43 -12.57 -3.93
CA GLU A 137 11.34 -12.48 -5.39
C GLU A 137 11.02 -11.03 -5.84
N ASN A 138 11.50 -10.63 -7.00
CA ASN A 138 11.19 -9.31 -7.55
C ASN A 138 9.70 -9.20 -7.87
N TYR A 139 9.13 -8.02 -7.65
CA TYR A 139 7.79 -7.71 -8.13
C TYR A 139 7.72 -7.96 -9.65
N PRO A 140 6.72 -8.70 -10.16
CA PRO A 140 6.65 -9.07 -11.57
C PRO A 140 6.58 -7.83 -12.48
N GLU A 141 7.56 -7.69 -13.38
CA GLU A 141 7.77 -6.46 -14.15
C GLU A 141 6.66 -6.18 -15.17
N ASP A 142 6.02 -7.22 -15.68
CA ASP A 142 4.95 -7.20 -16.68
C ASP A 142 3.55 -7.02 -16.07
N ARG A 143 3.41 -7.25 -14.76
CA ARG A 143 2.14 -7.13 -14.03
C ARG A 143 1.97 -5.73 -13.43
N TYR A 144 0.72 -5.28 -13.42
CA TYR A 144 0.30 -4.02 -12.80
C TYR A 144 -0.76 -4.21 -11.71
N ASP A 145 -1.24 -5.43 -11.55
CA ASP A 145 -2.42 -5.80 -10.78
C ASP A 145 -2.09 -6.64 -9.53
N VAL A 146 -0.82 -6.87 -9.24
CA VAL A 146 -0.42 -7.71 -8.11
C VAL A 146 -0.45 -6.91 -6.81
N ILE A 147 -1.18 -7.45 -5.83
CA ILE A 147 -1.22 -7.00 -4.44
C ILE A 147 -0.39 -7.96 -3.61
N TRP A 148 0.68 -7.45 -3.00
CA TRP A 148 1.42 -8.15 -1.96
C TRP A 148 0.81 -7.86 -0.59
N THR A 149 0.50 -8.93 0.15
CA THR A 149 -0.02 -8.87 1.51
C THR A 149 1.08 -9.21 2.51
N VAL A 150 1.36 -8.27 3.41
CA VAL A 150 2.52 -8.27 4.29
C VAL A 150 2.04 -7.95 5.72
N PRO A 151 1.60 -8.94 6.50
CA PRO A 151 1.17 -8.71 7.87
C PRO A 151 2.36 -8.39 8.78
N SER A 152 2.11 -7.78 9.94
CA SER A 152 3.12 -7.64 10.99
C SER A 152 3.67 -9.03 11.38
N PRO A 153 5.00 -9.21 11.51
CA PRO A 153 6.01 -8.17 11.72
C PRO A 153 6.65 -7.56 10.46
N TYR A 154 6.06 -7.80 9.29
CA TYR A 154 6.44 -7.25 7.97
C TYR A 154 7.72 -7.84 7.35
N ASP A 155 8.05 -9.08 7.72
CA ASP A 155 9.22 -9.81 7.26
C ASP A 155 8.88 -10.91 6.23
N GLU A 156 7.63 -11.04 5.80
CA GLU A 156 7.21 -12.02 4.81
C GLU A 156 6.01 -11.54 3.98
N ILE A 157 6.01 -11.86 2.69
CA ILE A 157 4.81 -11.77 1.84
C ILE A 157 3.99 -13.04 2.06
N THR A 158 2.85 -12.94 2.74
CA THR A 158 2.02 -14.12 3.05
C THR A 158 1.00 -14.45 1.96
N ALA A 159 0.73 -13.50 1.06
CA ALA A 159 -0.15 -13.71 -0.09
C ALA A 159 0.17 -12.76 -1.24
N GLU A 160 0.05 -13.28 -2.46
CA GLU A 160 0.01 -12.52 -3.70
C GLU A 160 -1.38 -12.70 -4.33
N THR A 161 -2.06 -11.60 -4.61
CA THR A 161 -3.42 -11.62 -5.17
C THR A 161 -3.55 -10.60 -6.31
N SER A 162 -4.55 -10.79 -7.16
CA SER A 162 -4.91 -9.82 -8.21
C SER A 162 -5.80 -8.71 -7.65
N GLU A 163 -5.68 -7.50 -8.18
CA GLU A 163 -6.64 -6.41 -8.03
C GLU A 163 -8.03 -6.81 -8.58
N ASN A 164 -8.07 -7.75 -9.54
CA ASN A 164 -9.27 -8.21 -10.23
C ASN A 164 -10.01 -7.08 -10.93
N CYS A 165 -9.25 -6.18 -11.56
CA CYS A 165 -9.79 -5.07 -12.33
C CYS A 165 -10.31 -5.57 -13.69
N PRO A 166 -11.61 -5.43 -13.99
CA PRO A 166 -12.19 -6.01 -15.20
C PRO A 166 -11.50 -5.54 -16.49
N GLY A 167 -10.88 -6.48 -17.20
CA GLY A 167 -10.21 -6.22 -18.47
C GLY A 167 -8.83 -5.55 -18.36
N LEU A 168 -8.29 -5.39 -17.15
CA LEU A 168 -6.97 -4.77 -16.91
C LEU A 168 -5.95 -5.75 -16.32
N ASP A 169 -6.39 -6.79 -15.62
CA ASP A 169 -5.48 -7.80 -15.07
C ASP A 169 -4.86 -8.63 -16.20
N SER A 170 -3.52 -8.60 -16.27
CA SER A 170 -2.71 -9.27 -17.28
C SER A 170 -1.40 -9.68 -16.67
#